data_AF-A0A957QFC8-F1
#
_entry.id   AF-A0A957QFC8-F1
#
_cell.length_a   1.000
_cell.length_b   1.000
_cell.length_c   1.000
_cell.angle_alpha   90.00
_cell.angle_beta   90.00
_cell.angle_gamma   90.00
#
_symmetry.space_group_name_H-M   'P 1'
#
loop_
_entity.id
_entity.type
_entity.pdbx_description
1 polymer ?
#
loop_
_entity_poly.entity_id
_entity_poly.type
_entity_poly.pdbx_seq_one_letter_code
_entity_poly.pdbx_strand_id
1 'polypeptide(L)'
;MADRTVNVLRYGVDAPLPEERTLRAGPLTVLYSAGDLRTIRLGDREILNRVYVAVRDRNWNTIPLVLSDVQLEDNGDSFHVTYSADHRQDDIDFHWQGTIHGAADGTITFAMDGAARSTFLRNRIGFCVLHPANLAGAACTVEHVDGSSEDSQFPQRISPHQPFFDLRAIRHTVQDNVQAEVRMDGDTFEMEDQRNWTDASYKTYCTPLGLPFPAEISAGTPVKQQISLRLHGEPSTQTSSAADPIHMNIERRAVGEMPRIGLGLSSQEMVLDRQEIERLRAMHLSHLRVDVDFARADWEDQLRRAVDEADAIGARLEIALHLSDEADGELATLRGVVNDLRPPVQHWLIYHSDGKSIDAQWIDLARRHL
;
A
#
# COMPACT_ATOMS: atom_id res chain seq x y z
N MET A 1 -28.67 -8.48 -12.25
CA MET A 1 -27.30 -8.67 -11.73
C MET A 1 -27.35 -9.93 -10.89
N ALA A 2 -26.46 -10.90 -11.12
CA ALA A 2 -26.36 -12.06 -10.22
C ALA A 2 -26.15 -11.56 -8.79
N ASP A 3 -26.76 -12.23 -7.82
CA ASP A 3 -26.68 -11.91 -6.40
C ASP A 3 -25.23 -12.10 -5.93
N ARG A 4 -24.44 -11.02 -5.99
CA ARG A 4 -23.06 -11.02 -5.53
C ARG A 4 -23.10 -11.09 -4.01
N THR A 5 -22.37 -12.03 -3.42
CA THR A 5 -22.28 -12.13 -1.96
C THR A 5 -21.73 -10.82 -1.37
N VAL A 6 -22.04 -10.56 -0.11
CA VAL A 6 -21.48 -9.41 0.62
C VAL A 6 -19.95 -9.42 0.55
N ASN A 7 -19.32 -10.59 0.53
CA ASN A 7 -17.87 -10.72 0.42
C ASN A 7 -17.35 -10.25 -0.94
N VAL A 8 -18.00 -10.65 -2.05
CA VAL A 8 -17.65 -10.13 -3.38
C VAL A 8 -17.86 -8.62 -3.45
N LEU A 9 -18.93 -8.09 -2.85
CA LEU A 9 -19.21 -6.65 -2.85
C LEU A 9 -18.18 -5.83 -2.04
N ARG A 10 -17.65 -6.38 -0.95
CA ARG A 10 -16.73 -5.67 -0.05
C ARG A 10 -15.25 -5.95 -0.32
N TYR A 11 -14.91 -7.15 -0.77
CA TYR A 11 -13.54 -7.65 -0.87
C TYR A 11 -13.19 -8.18 -2.28
N GLY A 12 -14.14 -8.15 -3.23
CA GLY A 12 -13.90 -8.57 -4.62
C GLY A 12 -13.82 -10.08 -4.84
N VAL A 13 -13.86 -10.89 -3.78
CA VAL A 13 -13.76 -12.36 -3.83
C VAL A 13 -14.74 -13.00 -2.85
N ASP A 14 -15.30 -14.14 -3.23
CA ASP A 14 -16.18 -14.94 -2.37
C ASP A 14 -15.38 -15.94 -1.53
N ALA A 15 -14.45 -15.41 -0.73
CA ALA A 15 -13.64 -16.19 0.20
C ALA A 15 -14.08 -15.93 1.65
N PRO A 16 -13.95 -16.91 2.56
CA PRO A 16 -14.15 -16.68 3.98
C PRO A 16 -13.10 -15.68 4.49
N LEU A 17 -13.51 -14.78 5.38
CA LEU A 17 -12.59 -13.90 6.08
C LEU A 17 -11.87 -14.66 7.19
N PRO A 18 -10.65 -14.25 7.56
CA PRO A 18 -9.98 -14.80 8.73
C PRO A 18 -10.83 -14.63 9.99
N GLU A 19 -10.72 -15.61 10.89
CA GLU A 19 -11.31 -15.48 12.23
C GLU A 19 -10.56 -14.39 13.02
N GLU A 20 -11.32 -13.46 13.60
CA GLU A 20 -10.79 -12.41 14.45
C GLU A 20 -11.08 -12.72 15.92
N ARG A 21 -10.09 -12.51 16.79
CA ARG A 21 -10.23 -12.70 18.25
C ARG A 21 -9.73 -11.48 18.99
N THR A 22 -10.56 -10.92 19.86
CA THR A 22 -10.16 -9.84 20.76
C THR A 22 -9.46 -10.41 21.99
N LEU A 23 -8.21 -10.03 22.20
CA LEU A 23 -7.36 -10.43 23.31
C LEU A 23 -6.98 -9.23 24.18
N ARG A 24 -6.49 -9.49 25.39
CA ARG A 24 -6.11 -8.46 26.37
C ARG A 24 -4.71 -8.68 26.94
N ALA A 25 -3.93 -7.60 26.97
CA ALA A 25 -2.67 -7.51 27.70
C ALA A 25 -2.81 -6.36 28.70
N GLY A 26 -3.23 -6.68 29.93
CA GLY A 26 -3.57 -5.72 30.97
C GLY A 26 -4.58 -4.67 30.46
N PRO A 27 -4.18 -3.38 30.40
CA PRO A 27 -5.04 -2.30 29.93
C PRO A 27 -5.23 -2.26 28.41
N LEU A 28 -4.42 -3.01 27.63
CA LEU A 28 -4.48 -3.03 26.18
C LEU A 28 -5.48 -4.05 25.65
N THR A 29 -6.21 -3.65 24.61
CA THR A 29 -7.03 -4.55 23.80
C THR A 29 -6.37 -4.74 22.43
N VAL A 30 -6.38 -5.97 21.93
CA VAL A 30 -5.72 -6.34 20.67
C VAL A 30 -6.67 -7.20 19.84
N LEU A 31 -6.74 -6.98 18.54
CA LEU A 31 -7.43 -7.86 17.61
C LEU A 31 -6.42 -8.80 16.96
N TYR A 32 -6.45 -10.09 17.28
CA TYR A 32 -5.66 -11.11 16.61
C TYR A 32 -6.41 -11.63 15.37
N SER A 33 -5.74 -11.71 14.23
CA SER A 33 -6.32 -12.23 12.98
C SER A 33 -5.23 -12.75 12.05
N ALA A 34 -5.33 -14.02 11.63
CA ALA A 34 -4.40 -14.64 10.68
C ALA A 34 -2.90 -14.41 10.99
N GLY A 35 -2.51 -14.54 12.26
CA GLY A 35 -1.11 -14.34 12.69
C GLY A 35 -0.73 -12.87 12.90
N ASP A 36 -1.58 -11.92 12.53
CA ASP A 36 -1.33 -10.50 12.78
C ASP A 36 -1.87 -10.05 14.15
N LEU A 37 -1.26 -9.02 14.70
CA LEU A 37 -1.90 -8.16 15.70
C LEU A 37 -2.47 -6.93 14.99
N ARG A 38 -3.71 -6.57 15.28
CA ARG A 38 -4.43 -5.44 14.67
C ARG A 38 -5.09 -4.61 15.75
N THR A 39 -5.31 -3.33 15.46
CA THR A 39 -6.14 -2.43 16.28
C THR A 39 -5.75 -2.52 17.76
N ILE A 40 -4.47 -2.29 18.06
CA ILE A 40 -3.97 -2.32 19.44
C ILE A 40 -4.36 -1.01 20.10
N ARG A 41 -5.17 -1.07 21.16
CA ARG A 41 -5.78 0.12 21.79
C ARG A 41 -5.56 0.17 23.29
N LEU A 42 -5.42 1.38 23.80
CA LEU A 42 -5.64 1.72 25.21
C LEU A 42 -6.99 2.44 25.33
N GLY A 43 -8.01 1.72 25.81
CA GLY A 43 -9.39 2.23 25.80
C GLY A 43 -9.88 2.50 24.38
N ASP A 44 -10.24 3.75 24.10
CA ASP A 44 -10.68 4.22 22.77
C ASP A 44 -9.52 4.69 21.88
N ARG A 45 -8.31 4.87 22.43
CA ARG A 45 -7.14 5.35 21.69
C ARG A 45 -6.41 4.21 21.02
N GLU A 46 -6.32 4.26 19.69
CA GLU A 46 -5.50 3.35 18.91
C GLU A 46 -4.03 3.73 19.02
N ILE A 47 -3.19 2.75 19.37
CA ILE A 47 -1.74 2.86 19.48
C ILE A 47 -1.09 2.38 18.18
N LEU A 48 -1.51 1.19 17.70
CA LEU A 48 -1.00 0.59 16.47
C LEU A 48 -2.15 -0.01 15.66
N ASN A 49 -2.16 0.23 14.36
CA ASN A 49 -3.11 -0.37 13.43
C ASN A 49 -2.82 -1.85 13.23
N ARG A 50 -1.54 -2.21 13.05
CA ARG A 50 -1.12 -3.59 12.75
C ARG A 50 0.34 -3.87 13.05
N VAL A 51 0.65 -5.07 13.53
CA VAL A 51 2.01 -5.66 13.56
C VAL A 51 1.95 -6.99 12.82
N TYR A 52 2.78 -7.16 11.79
CA TYR A 52 2.77 -8.35 10.93
C TYR A 52 4.13 -8.61 10.28
N VAL A 53 4.35 -9.83 9.80
CA VAL A 53 5.55 -10.19 9.01
C VAL A 53 5.20 -10.19 7.53
N ALA A 54 6.11 -9.67 6.70
CA ALA A 54 5.98 -9.69 5.25
C ALA A 54 7.20 -10.37 4.61
N VAL A 55 6.94 -11.27 3.68
CA VAL A 55 7.94 -11.83 2.74
C VAL A 55 7.63 -11.28 1.36
N ARG A 56 8.60 -10.60 0.74
CA ARG A 56 8.48 -10.05 -0.61
C ARG A 56 9.62 -10.48 -1.52
N ASP A 57 9.23 -10.94 -2.70
CA ASP A 57 10.16 -11.34 -3.76
C ASP A 57 10.91 -10.15 -4.37
N ARG A 58 11.74 -10.44 -5.37
CA ARG A 58 12.48 -9.43 -6.15
C ARG A 58 11.62 -8.40 -6.87
N ASN A 59 10.34 -8.69 -7.09
CA ASN A 59 9.37 -7.86 -7.80
C ASN A 59 8.40 -7.15 -6.85
N TRP A 60 8.66 -7.18 -5.54
CA TRP A 60 7.80 -6.64 -4.48
C TRP A 60 6.45 -7.35 -4.30
N ASN A 61 6.23 -8.53 -4.92
CA ASN A 61 5.04 -9.34 -4.65
C ASN A 61 5.09 -9.83 -3.21
N THR A 62 3.95 -9.78 -2.52
CA THR A 62 3.85 -10.34 -1.16
C THR A 62 3.55 -11.83 -1.26
N ILE A 63 4.44 -12.66 -0.72
CA ILE A 63 4.29 -14.11 -0.74
C ILE A 63 3.23 -14.51 0.30
N PRO A 64 2.18 -15.26 -0.08
CA PRO A 64 1.12 -15.65 0.84
C PRO A 64 1.67 -16.39 2.07
N LEU A 65 1.04 -16.13 3.21
CA LEU A 65 1.31 -16.81 4.47
C LEU A 65 0.36 -18.00 4.63
N VAL A 66 0.91 -19.17 4.94
CA VAL A 66 0.14 -20.34 5.39
C VAL A 66 0.49 -20.62 6.84
N LEU A 67 -0.51 -20.58 7.72
CA LEU A 67 -0.35 -20.88 9.14
C LEU A 67 -0.68 -22.34 9.44
N SER A 68 0.09 -22.95 10.33
CA SER A 68 -0.24 -24.23 10.97
C SER A 68 0.02 -24.18 12.47
N ASP A 69 -0.51 -25.16 13.19
CA ASP A 69 -0.24 -25.37 14.62
C ASP A 69 -0.52 -24.15 15.51
N VAL A 70 -1.55 -23.37 15.16
CA VAL A 70 -1.95 -22.20 15.92
C VAL A 70 -2.46 -22.62 17.29
N GLN A 71 -1.74 -22.24 18.34
CA GLN A 71 -2.14 -22.40 19.74
C GLN A 71 -2.39 -21.01 20.33
N LEU A 72 -3.52 -20.85 21.01
CA LEU A 72 -3.90 -19.60 21.65
C LEU A 72 -4.38 -19.90 23.06
N GLU A 73 -3.69 -19.32 24.03
CA GLU A 73 -4.04 -19.31 25.45
C GLU A 73 -4.48 -17.89 25.81
N ASP A 74 -5.73 -17.74 26.26
CA ASP A 74 -6.29 -16.47 26.72
C ASP A 74 -6.66 -16.60 28.21
N ASN A 75 -5.94 -15.86 29.04
CA ASN A 75 -6.10 -15.85 30.50
C ASN A 75 -6.92 -14.63 30.97
N GLY A 76 -7.53 -13.87 30.06
CA GLY A 76 -8.42 -12.74 30.34
C GLY A 76 -7.71 -11.38 30.41
N ASP A 77 -6.57 -11.28 31.10
CA ASP A 77 -5.71 -10.07 31.14
C ASP A 77 -4.31 -10.30 30.54
N SER A 78 -4.06 -11.51 30.07
CA SER A 78 -2.83 -11.90 29.40
C SER A 78 -3.14 -12.98 28.37
N PHE A 79 -2.29 -13.10 27.37
CA PHE A 79 -2.45 -14.12 26.33
C PHE A 79 -1.10 -14.60 25.80
N HIS A 80 -1.11 -15.82 25.27
CA HIS A 80 0.02 -16.39 24.57
C HIS A 80 -0.45 -17.04 23.27
N VAL A 81 0.17 -16.67 22.15
CA VAL A 81 -0.10 -17.28 20.85
C VAL A 81 1.20 -17.83 20.28
N THR A 82 1.16 -19.06 19.79
CA THR A 82 2.25 -19.64 19.00
C THR A 82 1.70 -20.25 17.72
N TYR A 83 2.49 -20.22 16.66
CA TYR A 83 2.14 -20.86 15.40
C TYR A 83 3.37 -21.09 14.52
N SER A 84 3.20 -21.98 13.55
CA SER A 84 4.12 -22.18 12.43
C SER A 84 3.64 -21.41 11.21
N ALA A 85 4.58 -20.83 10.47
CA ALA A 85 4.30 -19.97 9.32
C ALA A 85 5.19 -20.32 8.13
N ASP A 86 4.58 -20.61 6.99
CA ASP A 86 5.26 -20.94 5.74
C ASP A 86 4.89 -19.94 4.64
N HIS A 87 5.90 -19.45 3.93
CA HIS A 87 5.77 -18.66 2.71
C HIS A 87 6.40 -19.42 1.56
N ARG A 88 5.57 -19.87 0.60
CA ARG A 88 6.04 -20.65 -0.55
C ARG A 88 5.46 -20.14 -1.86
N GLN A 89 6.33 -19.82 -2.81
CA GLN A 89 5.96 -19.47 -4.17
C GLN A 89 7.21 -19.58 -5.07
N ASP A 90 7.11 -20.28 -6.20
CA ASP A 90 8.22 -20.50 -7.13
C ASP A 90 9.49 -21.05 -6.43
N ASP A 91 10.60 -20.31 -6.45
CA ASP A 91 11.87 -20.66 -5.79
C ASP A 91 11.91 -20.31 -4.29
N ILE A 92 10.92 -19.57 -3.80
CA ILE A 92 10.84 -19.10 -2.41
C ILE A 92 10.25 -20.20 -1.51
N ASP A 93 11.03 -20.61 -0.52
CA ASP A 93 10.56 -21.39 0.64
C ASP A 93 11.17 -20.79 1.91
N PHE A 94 10.35 -20.08 2.68
CA PHE A 94 10.74 -19.46 3.94
C PHE A 94 9.77 -19.90 5.04
N HIS A 95 10.34 -20.33 6.17
CA HIS A 95 9.56 -20.79 7.31
C HIS A 95 10.03 -20.13 8.60
N TRP A 96 9.08 -19.86 9.49
CA TRP A 96 9.33 -19.27 10.79
C TRP A 96 8.29 -19.70 11.83
N GLN A 97 8.71 -19.69 13.09
CA GLN A 97 7.81 -19.81 14.23
C GLN A 97 7.47 -18.42 14.76
N GLY A 98 6.17 -18.15 14.88
CA GLY A 98 5.65 -16.94 15.49
C GLY A 98 5.32 -17.17 16.96
N THR A 99 5.76 -16.26 17.82
CA THR A 99 5.43 -16.27 19.25
C THR A 99 4.95 -14.87 19.65
N ILE A 100 3.74 -14.80 20.20
CA ILE A 100 3.13 -13.57 20.68
C ILE A 100 2.82 -13.72 22.16
N HIS A 101 3.20 -12.74 22.97
CA HIS A 101 2.89 -12.71 24.39
C HIS A 101 2.32 -11.34 24.77
N GLY A 102 1.13 -11.32 25.33
CA GLY A 102 0.52 -10.16 25.98
C GLY A 102 0.54 -10.35 27.49
N ALA A 103 1.28 -9.52 28.21
CA ALA A 103 1.41 -9.58 29.65
C ALA A 103 0.33 -8.73 30.36
N ALA A 104 0.03 -9.09 31.61
CA ALA A 104 -0.93 -8.36 32.45
C ALA A 104 -0.51 -6.92 32.79
N ASP A 105 0.77 -6.57 32.60
CA ASP A 105 1.27 -5.20 32.78
C ASP A 105 1.08 -4.31 31.53
N GLY A 106 0.54 -4.85 30.43
CA GLY A 106 0.39 -4.14 29.16
C GLY A 106 1.56 -4.30 28.19
N THR A 107 2.60 -5.06 28.52
CA THR A 107 3.67 -5.39 27.58
C THR A 107 3.18 -6.39 26.55
N ILE A 108 3.39 -6.10 25.26
CA ILE A 108 3.16 -7.05 24.17
C ILE A 108 4.48 -7.33 23.46
N THR A 109 4.83 -8.59 23.26
CA THR A 109 5.94 -9.00 22.40
C THR A 109 5.45 -9.86 21.25
N PHE A 110 6.04 -9.68 20.08
CA PHE A 110 5.79 -10.49 18.89
C PHE A 110 7.14 -10.83 18.26
N ALA A 111 7.55 -12.09 18.40
CA ALA A 111 8.81 -12.61 17.90
C ALA A 111 8.59 -13.50 16.67
N MET A 112 9.54 -13.45 15.75
CA MET A 112 9.72 -14.43 14.68
C MET A 112 11.09 -15.10 14.82
N ASP A 113 11.13 -16.42 14.69
CA ASP A 113 12.37 -17.20 14.57
C ASP A 113 12.25 -18.14 13.38
N GLY A 114 12.97 -17.82 12.30
CA GLY A 114 12.85 -18.53 11.04
C GLY A 114 14.14 -18.69 10.28
N ALA A 115 14.05 -19.37 9.15
CA ALA A 115 15.15 -19.52 8.20
C ALA A 115 14.64 -19.70 6.78
N ALA A 116 15.46 -19.28 5.81
CA ALA A 116 15.25 -19.63 4.41
C ALA A 116 15.51 -21.13 4.21
N ARG A 117 14.54 -21.88 3.68
CA ARG A 117 14.69 -23.31 3.36
C ARG A 117 15.26 -23.52 1.95
N SER A 118 15.10 -22.53 1.07
CA SER A 118 15.74 -22.44 -0.24
C SER A 118 16.60 -21.17 -0.37
N THR A 119 17.42 -21.08 -1.42
CA THR A 119 18.11 -19.84 -1.81
C THR A 119 17.26 -19.08 -2.82
N PHE A 120 17.00 -17.79 -2.57
CA PHE A 120 16.18 -16.96 -3.46
C PHE A 120 16.49 -15.46 -3.33
N LEU A 121 15.96 -14.65 -4.25
CA LEU A 121 16.06 -13.19 -4.22
C LEU A 121 14.87 -12.57 -3.46
N ARG A 122 15.16 -11.67 -2.51
CA ARG A 122 14.15 -10.95 -1.72
C ARG A 122 14.31 -9.44 -1.81
N ASN A 123 13.19 -8.73 -1.70
CA ASN A 123 13.18 -7.31 -1.33
C ASN A 123 12.85 -7.12 0.16
N ARG A 124 12.11 -8.04 0.78
CA ARG A 124 11.75 -7.95 2.21
C ARG A 124 11.53 -9.32 2.84
N ILE A 125 12.07 -9.51 4.04
CA ILE A 125 11.64 -10.54 5.01
C ILE A 125 11.73 -9.88 6.37
N GLY A 126 10.61 -9.74 7.07
CA GLY A 126 10.61 -9.22 8.44
C GLY A 126 9.35 -8.46 8.81
N PHE A 127 9.38 -7.87 10.00
CA PHE A 127 8.24 -7.14 10.55
C PHE A 127 7.93 -5.84 9.80
N CYS A 128 6.65 -5.55 9.75
CA CYS A 128 6.06 -4.26 9.43
C CYS A 128 5.14 -3.84 10.58
N VAL A 129 5.25 -2.60 11.02
CA VAL A 129 4.42 -1.99 12.07
C VAL A 129 3.68 -0.81 11.48
N LEU A 130 2.35 -0.83 11.55
CA LEU A 130 1.48 0.25 11.08
C LEU A 130 1.04 1.11 12.26
N HIS A 131 1.40 2.38 12.23
CA HIS A 131 0.98 3.40 13.18
C HIS A 131 -0.20 4.19 12.60
N PRO A 132 -1.20 4.55 13.42
CA PRO A 132 -2.41 5.22 12.93
C PRO A 132 -2.11 6.60 12.32
N ALA A 133 -2.84 6.96 11.26
CA ALA A 133 -2.71 8.28 10.62
C ALA A 133 -3.13 9.46 11.53
N ASN A 134 -3.86 9.20 12.62
CA ASN A 134 -4.22 10.22 13.60
C ASN A 134 -3.01 10.74 14.41
N LEU A 135 -1.83 10.10 14.27
CA LEU A 135 -0.57 10.59 14.82
C LEU A 135 0.01 11.77 14.03
N ALA A 136 -0.62 12.25 12.96
CA ALA A 136 -0.13 13.38 12.20
C ALA A 136 0.15 14.62 13.08
N GLY A 137 1.41 15.05 13.13
CA GLY A 137 1.88 16.15 13.97
C GLY A 137 2.09 15.79 15.45
N ALA A 138 1.87 14.53 15.86
CA ALA A 138 2.11 14.10 17.22
C ALA A 138 3.61 14.04 17.53
N ALA A 139 3.98 14.49 18.73
CA ALA A 139 5.35 14.40 19.22
C ALA A 139 5.77 12.94 19.45
N CYS A 140 7.00 12.63 19.07
CA CYS A 140 7.61 11.34 19.29
C CYS A 140 9.09 11.47 19.64
N THR A 141 9.62 10.48 20.36
CA THR A 141 11.06 10.31 20.54
C THR A 141 11.49 9.10 19.72
N VAL A 142 12.53 9.27 18.92
CA VAL A 142 13.10 8.23 18.06
C VAL A 142 14.43 7.80 18.66
N GLU A 143 14.59 6.50 18.91
CA GLU A 143 15.88 5.87 19.25
C GLU A 143 16.44 5.25 17.97
N HIS A 144 17.69 5.58 17.64
CA HIS A 144 18.38 5.02 16.50
C HIS A 144 19.17 3.75 16.86
N VAL A 145 19.54 2.95 15.85
CA VAL A 145 20.28 1.70 16.04
C VAL A 145 21.68 1.89 16.64
N ASP A 146 22.26 3.10 16.55
CA ASP A 146 23.53 3.46 17.18
C ASP A 146 23.39 3.86 18.66
N GLY A 147 22.16 3.88 19.18
CA GLY A 147 21.82 4.26 20.55
C GLY A 147 21.61 5.75 20.76
N SER A 148 21.76 6.59 19.73
CA SER A 148 21.37 7.99 19.80
C SER A 148 19.85 8.14 19.85
N SER A 149 19.37 9.28 20.33
CA SER A 149 17.93 9.56 20.35
C SER A 149 17.65 11.01 20.02
N GLU A 150 16.53 11.26 19.36
CA GLU A 150 16.05 12.58 19.01
C GLU A 150 14.56 12.75 19.34
N ASP A 151 14.19 13.95 19.76
CA ASP A 151 12.80 14.36 19.85
C ASP A 151 12.36 14.92 18.50
N SER A 152 11.23 14.44 18.00
CA SER A 152 10.69 14.76 16.69
C SER A 152 9.16 14.74 16.68
N GLN A 153 8.58 14.77 15.49
CA GLN A 153 7.13 14.68 15.29
C GLN A 153 6.82 13.84 14.06
N PHE A 154 5.74 13.08 14.13
CA PHE A 154 5.16 12.46 12.93
C PHE A 154 4.79 13.55 11.91
N PRO A 155 5.07 13.35 10.60
CA PRO A 155 4.77 14.36 9.60
C PRO A 155 3.31 14.80 9.62
N GLN A 156 3.05 16.09 9.87
CA GLN A 156 1.68 16.61 9.82
C GLN A 156 1.14 16.56 8.39
N ARG A 157 1.93 17.03 7.42
CA ARG A 157 1.66 16.89 5.99
C ARG A 157 2.23 15.58 5.47
N ILE A 158 1.68 15.08 4.37
CA ILE A 158 2.17 13.87 3.71
C ILE A 158 3.64 14.06 3.33
N SER A 159 4.50 13.18 3.83
CA SER A 159 5.91 13.10 3.46
C SER A 159 6.08 12.14 2.27
N PRO A 160 6.60 12.58 1.12
CA PRO A 160 6.90 11.68 0.00
C PRO A 160 8.19 10.86 0.21
N HIS A 161 8.93 11.11 1.30
CA HIS A 161 10.17 10.44 1.67
C HIS A 161 10.08 9.85 3.07
N GLN A 162 11.03 8.97 3.43
CA GLN A 162 11.10 8.35 4.75
C GLN A 162 11.19 9.42 5.84
N PRO A 163 10.25 9.46 6.81
CA PRO A 163 10.31 10.43 7.90
C PRO A 163 11.45 10.14 8.88
N PHE A 164 11.76 8.87 9.11
CA PHE A 164 12.75 8.42 10.09
C PHE A 164 13.56 7.25 9.51
N PHE A 165 14.87 7.30 9.70
CA PHE A 165 15.82 6.27 9.30
C PHE A 165 16.44 5.61 10.53
N ASP A 166 17.08 4.45 10.32
CA ASP A 166 17.91 3.79 11.31
C ASP A 166 17.22 3.57 12.67
N LEU A 167 15.92 3.28 12.64
CA LEU A 167 15.04 3.15 13.80
C LEU A 167 15.35 1.88 14.60
N ARG A 168 15.50 2.04 15.91
CA ARG A 168 15.47 0.97 16.93
C ARG A 168 14.19 1.01 17.75
N ALA A 169 13.74 2.20 18.14
CA ALA A 169 12.47 2.39 18.84
C ALA A 169 11.82 3.72 18.46
N ILE A 170 10.50 3.77 18.55
CA ILE A 170 9.75 5.02 18.48
C ILE A 170 8.77 5.07 19.64
N ARG A 171 8.78 6.19 20.37
CA ARG A 171 7.88 6.45 21.48
C ARG A 171 6.96 7.62 21.15
N HIS A 172 5.65 7.44 21.30
CA HIS A 172 4.67 8.50 21.02
C HIS A 172 3.62 8.60 22.12
N THR A 173 3.00 9.78 22.23
CA THR A 173 1.98 10.05 23.25
C THR A 173 0.65 9.41 22.85
N VAL A 174 0.02 8.69 23.78
CA VAL A 174 -1.28 8.02 23.58
C VAL A 174 -2.39 8.71 24.38
N GLN A 175 -2.08 9.09 25.62
CA GLN A 175 -2.92 9.87 26.53
C GLN A 175 -2.03 10.86 27.30
N ASP A 176 -2.63 11.78 28.06
CA ASP A 176 -1.88 12.67 28.95
C ASP A 176 -1.00 11.85 29.91
N ASN A 177 0.32 12.11 29.88
CA ASN A 177 1.34 11.40 30.65
C ASN A 177 1.49 9.89 30.36
N VAL A 178 0.88 9.38 29.28
CA VAL A 178 1.04 7.99 28.83
C VAL A 178 1.65 7.95 27.45
N GLN A 179 2.79 7.28 27.34
CA GLN A 179 3.48 7.07 26.07
C GLN A 179 3.53 5.58 25.72
N ALA A 180 3.38 5.26 24.45
CA ALA A 180 3.65 3.94 23.92
C ALA A 180 5.02 3.92 23.27
N GLU A 181 5.89 3.01 23.72
CA GLU A 181 7.16 2.70 23.07
C GLU A 181 7.00 1.43 22.23
N VAL A 182 7.39 1.54 20.97
CA VAL A 182 7.52 0.40 20.05
C VAL A 182 9.00 0.19 19.80
N ARG A 183 9.55 -0.91 20.30
CA ARG A 183 10.92 -1.35 20.04
C ARG A 183 10.93 -2.44 18.98
N MET A 184 11.88 -2.34 18.05
CA MET A 184 12.03 -3.26 16.92
C MET A 184 13.44 -3.83 16.95
N ASP A 185 13.59 -5.13 17.15
CA ASP A 185 14.86 -5.83 17.27
C ASP A 185 15.08 -6.83 16.13
N GLY A 186 16.34 -7.09 15.76
CA GLY A 186 16.71 -8.10 14.77
C GLY A 186 16.93 -7.60 13.33
N ASP A 187 16.72 -6.31 13.06
CA ASP A 187 17.14 -5.62 11.82
C ASP A 187 17.24 -4.10 12.11
N THR A 188 17.58 -3.33 11.08
CA THR A 188 17.47 -1.87 11.02
C THR A 188 16.14 -1.52 10.38
N PHE A 189 15.37 -0.63 11.01
CA PHE A 189 14.07 -0.22 10.52
C PHE A 189 14.10 1.21 10.00
N GLU A 190 13.14 1.56 9.16
CA GLU A 190 12.88 2.93 8.74
C GLU A 190 11.36 3.13 8.59
N MET A 191 10.92 4.38 8.53
CA MET A 191 9.51 4.73 8.42
C MET A 191 9.17 5.22 7.00
N GLU A 192 8.01 4.84 6.50
CA GLU A 192 7.33 5.45 5.36
C GLU A 192 6.01 6.05 5.81
N ASP A 193 5.68 7.22 5.28
CA ASP A 193 4.35 7.79 5.37
C ASP A 193 3.45 7.19 4.28
N GLN A 194 2.69 6.16 4.64
CA GLN A 194 1.87 5.45 3.65
C GLN A 194 0.65 6.23 3.18
N ARG A 195 0.38 7.41 3.76
CA ARG A 195 -0.63 8.34 3.21
C ARG A 195 -0.24 8.82 1.82
N ASN A 196 1.05 8.82 1.50
CA ASN A 196 1.54 9.04 0.13
C ASN A 196 1.09 7.93 -0.85
N TRP A 197 0.76 6.76 -0.33
CA TRP A 197 0.26 5.59 -1.07
C TRP A 197 -1.23 5.32 -0.80
N THR A 198 -1.98 6.33 -0.33
CA THR A 198 -3.41 6.27 0.00
C THR A 198 -3.81 5.38 1.18
N ASP A 199 -2.85 4.80 1.90
CA ASP A 199 -3.11 4.09 3.15
C ASP A 199 -3.29 5.08 4.32
N ALA A 200 -4.12 4.72 5.30
CA ALA A 200 -4.37 5.54 6.50
C ALA A 200 -3.39 5.23 7.65
N SER A 201 -2.08 5.16 7.35
CA SER A 201 -1.04 4.82 8.34
C SER A 201 0.34 5.38 8.01
N TYR A 202 1.21 5.39 9.03
CA TYR A 202 2.66 5.35 8.84
C TYR A 202 3.12 3.90 8.99
N LYS A 203 4.14 3.48 8.24
CA LYS A 203 4.68 2.12 8.33
C LYS A 203 6.14 2.17 8.71
N THR A 204 6.48 1.52 9.82
CA THR A 204 7.86 1.15 10.10
C THR A 204 8.13 -0.24 9.54
N TYR A 205 9.25 -0.42 8.84
CA TYR A 205 9.60 -1.67 8.18
C TYR A 205 11.11 -1.88 8.13
N CYS A 206 11.51 -3.11 7.90
CA CYS A 206 12.86 -3.50 7.50
C CYS A 206 12.80 -4.31 6.19
N THR A 207 13.90 -4.58 5.50
CA THR A 207 15.22 -3.96 5.60
C THR A 207 15.19 -2.57 4.90
N PRO A 208 16.06 -1.59 5.23
CA PRO A 208 15.99 -0.24 4.68
C PRO A 208 16.06 -0.18 3.15
N LEU A 209 15.28 0.72 2.52
CA LEU A 209 15.20 0.87 1.06
C LEU A 209 16.47 1.47 0.44
N GLY A 210 17.34 2.09 1.25
CA GLY A 210 18.62 2.61 0.80
C GLY A 210 19.68 1.53 0.50
N LEU A 211 19.47 0.28 0.95
CA LEU A 211 20.38 -0.82 0.66
C LEU A 211 20.14 -1.40 -0.75
N PRO A 212 21.15 -2.04 -1.39
CA PRO A 212 20.95 -2.70 -2.68
C PRO A 212 19.85 -3.78 -2.62
N PHE A 213 18.93 -3.75 -3.58
CA PHE A 213 17.87 -4.76 -3.75
C PHE A 213 17.64 -5.07 -5.25
N PRO A 214 17.17 -6.29 -5.59
CA PRO A 214 16.91 -7.42 -4.68
C PRO A 214 18.20 -8.02 -4.10
N ALA A 215 18.11 -8.56 -2.88
CA ALA A 215 19.22 -9.22 -2.19
C ALA A 215 19.00 -10.74 -2.17
N GLU A 216 20.05 -11.52 -2.36
CA GLU A 216 20.00 -12.98 -2.22
C GLU A 216 20.00 -13.36 -0.73
N ILE A 217 19.16 -14.32 -0.36
CA ILE A 217 19.22 -15.03 0.92
C ILE A 217 19.52 -16.50 0.64
N SER A 218 20.60 -17.03 1.23
CA SER A 218 20.98 -18.43 1.04
C SER A 218 20.14 -19.36 1.92
N ALA A 219 19.90 -20.59 1.44
CA ALA A 219 19.30 -21.64 2.24
C ALA A 219 20.04 -21.83 3.58
N GLY A 220 19.28 -21.98 4.66
CA GLY A 220 19.78 -22.07 6.03
C GLY A 220 20.02 -20.72 6.72
N THR A 221 19.89 -19.58 6.02
CA THR A 221 20.09 -18.26 6.65
C THR A 221 19.01 -18.00 7.69
N PRO A 222 19.36 -17.79 8.98
CA PRO A 222 18.39 -17.50 10.02
C PRO A 222 17.90 -16.05 9.94
N VAL A 223 16.63 -15.84 10.27
CA VAL A 223 16.01 -14.52 10.43
C VAL A 223 15.27 -14.51 11.76
N LYS A 224 15.78 -13.71 12.70
CA LYS A 224 15.20 -13.55 14.04
C LYS A 224 14.91 -12.09 14.30
N GLN A 225 13.67 -11.77 14.63
CA GLN A 225 13.25 -10.41 14.93
C GLN A 225 12.21 -10.41 16.03
N GLN A 226 12.06 -9.26 16.71
CA GLN A 226 11.02 -9.08 17.71
C GLN A 226 10.51 -7.64 17.70
N ILE A 227 9.19 -7.49 17.80
CA ILE A 227 8.54 -6.22 18.12
C ILE A 227 8.10 -6.27 19.58
N SER A 228 8.40 -5.22 20.34
CA SER A 228 7.95 -5.06 21.72
C SER A 228 7.20 -3.75 21.87
N LEU A 229 5.97 -3.79 22.38
CA LEU A 229 5.17 -2.63 22.75
C LEU A 229 5.13 -2.53 24.27
N ARG A 230 5.45 -1.35 24.82
CA ARG A 230 5.37 -1.04 26.24
C ARG A 230 4.70 0.30 26.48
N LEU A 231 3.95 0.40 27.57
CA LEU A 231 3.40 1.67 28.05
C LEU A 231 4.33 2.28 29.10
N HIS A 232 4.54 3.58 29.03
CA HIS A 232 5.24 4.38 30.02
C HIS A 232 4.25 5.38 30.63
N GLY A 233 4.24 5.46 31.96
CA GLY A 233 3.24 6.23 32.72
C GLY A 233 2.14 5.34 33.28
N GLU A 234 1.19 5.94 34.01
CA GLU A 234 0.04 5.24 34.56
C GLU A 234 -1.17 5.44 33.64
N PRO A 235 -1.65 4.39 32.95
CA PRO A 235 -2.81 4.51 32.09
C PRO A 235 -4.03 4.92 32.90
N SER A 236 -4.70 6.00 32.50
CA SER A 236 -5.99 6.33 33.09
C SER A 236 -7.05 5.40 32.51
N THR A 237 -7.83 4.74 33.37
CA THR A 237 -9.00 3.95 32.95
C THR A 237 -10.20 4.80 32.59
N GLN A 238 -10.05 6.14 32.58
CA GLN A 238 -11.08 7.02 32.09
C GLN A 238 -11.25 6.78 30.59
N THR A 239 -12.26 5.99 30.28
CA THR A 239 -12.83 5.97 28.94
C THR A 239 -13.25 7.40 28.65
N SER A 240 -12.75 7.99 27.57
CA SER A 240 -13.37 9.22 27.09
C SER A 240 -14.88 8.95 26.97
N SER A 241 -15.73 9.90 27.36
CA SER A 241 -17.18 9.75 27.20
C SER A 241 -17.41 9.28 25.78
N ALA A 242 -18.05 8.11 25.60
CA ALA A 242 -18.27 7.49 24.30
C ALA A 242 -18.65 8.60 23.32
N ALA A 243 -17.77 8.90 22.36
CA ALA A 243 -18.01 9.97 21.42
C ALA A 243 -19.37 9.71 20.79
N ASP A 244 -20.21 10.75 20.69
CA ASP A 244 -21.51 10.62 20.06
C ASP A 244 -21.32 9.90 18.72
N PRO A 245 -22.12 8.85 18.42
CA PRO A 245 -21.94 8.08 17.21
C PRO A 245 -21.92 9.00 16.00
N ILE A 246 -20.94 8.82 15.12
CA ILE A 246 -20.87 9.59 13.88
C ILE A 246 -22.07 9.19 13.02
N HIS A 247 -23.07 10.07 12.98
CA HIS A 247 -24.24 9.89 12.13
C HIS A 247 -23.90 10.30 10.70
N MET A 248 -23.63 9.31 9.84
CA MET A 248 -23.50 9.52 8.40
C MET A 248 -24.87 9.34 7.72
N ASN A 249 -25.35 10.38 7.03
CA ASN A 249 -26.55 10.30 6.21
C ASN A 249 -26.17 10.28 4.73
N ILE A 250 -26.56 9.22 4.01
CA ILE A 250 -26.34 9.12 2.57
C ILE A 250 -27.59 9.66 1.86
N GLU A 251 -27.51 10.91 1.43
CA GLU A 251 -28.57 11.54 0.63
C GLU A 251 -28.45 11.12 -0.85
N ARG A 252 -29.58 10.97 -1.54
CA ARG A 252 -29.60 10.74 -3.00
C ARG A 252 -29.33 12.00 -3.82
N ARG A 253 -29.24 13.15 -3.16
CA ARG A 253 -28.96 14.43 -3.82
C ARG A 253 -27.49 14.49 -4.21
N ALA A 254 -27.22 14.73 -5.49
CA ALA A 254 -25.87 15.01 -5.94
C ALA A 254 -25.39 16.35 -5.32
N VAL A 255 -24.24 16.32 -4.65
CA VAL A 255 -23.61 17.49 -4.01
C VAL A 255 -22.43 18.06 -4.80
N GLY A 256 -22.12 17.47 -5.95
CA GLY A 256 -21.03 17.87 -6.84
C GLY A 256 -20.92 16.94 -8.05
N GLU A 257 -19.98 17.25 -8.94
CA GLU A 257 -19.62 16.37 -10.06
C GLU A 257 -18.50 15.41 -9.63
N MET A 258 -18.64 14.14 -10.00
CA MET A 258 -17.54 13.17 -9.83
C MET A 258 -16.42 13.49 -10.81
N PRO A 259 -15.15 13.21 -10.46
CA PRO A 259 -14.05 13.25 -11.42
C PRO A 259 -14.40 12.44 -12.67
N ARG A 260 -14.02 12.94 -13.84
CA ARG A 260 -14.17 12.21 -15.10
C ARG A 260 -13.32 10.94 -15.02
N ILE A 261 -13.96 9.78 -15.20
CA ILE A 261 -13.29 8.48 -15.18
C ILE A 261 -13.06 8.04 -16.62
N GLY A 262 -11.84 7.61 -16.91
CA GLY A 262 -11.49 6.97 -18.18
C GLY A 262 -10.68 5.68 -17.93
N LEU A 263 -10.33 5.01 -19.02
CA LEU A 263 -9.49 3.81 -19.00
C LEU A 263 -8.29 4.00 -19.93
N GLY A 264 -7.19 3.30 -19.67
CA GLY A 264 -6.11 3.14 -20.66
C GLY A 264 -6.46 2.05 -21.67
N LEU A 265 -6.03 2.22 -22.92
CA LEU A 265 -6.10 1.21 -23.96
C LEU A 265 -5.41 -0.07 -23.48
N SER A 266 -6.04 -1.21 -23.71
CA SER A 266 -5.48 -2.50 -23.34
C SER A 266 -4.18 -2.77 -24.09
N SER A 267 -3.22 -3.40 -23.41
CA SER A 267 -2.02 -3.96 -24.07
C SER A 267 -2.32 -5.25 -24.83
N GLN A 268 -3.49 -5.87 -24.60
CA GLN A 268 -3.93 -7.02 -25.35
C GLN A 268 -4.48 -6.57 -26.71
N GLU A 269 -4.02 -7.20 -27.79
CA GLU A 269 -4.40 -6.85 -29.17
C GLU A 269 -5.69 -7.54 -29.63
N MET A 270 -6.58 -7.88 -28.69
CA MET A 270 -7.85 -8.51 -28.99
C MET A 270 -8.90 -7.46 -29.33
N VAL A 271 -9.64 -7.69 -30.41
CA VAL A 271 -10.79 -6.87 -30.76
C VAL A 271 -11.88 -7.09 -29.71
N LEU A 272 -12.42 -6.00 -29.17
CA LEU A 272 -13.52 -6.05 -28.21
C LEU A 272 -14.72 -6.80 -28.79
N ASP A 273 -15.22 -7.78 -28.04
CA ASP A 273 -16.45 -8.45 -28.41
C ASP A 273 -17.68 -7.56 -28.09
N ARG A 274 -18.85 -8.00 -28.59
CA ARG A 274 -20.10 -7.26 -28.39
C ARG A 274 -20.44 -7.09 -26.90
N GLN A 275 -20.22 -8.11 -26.09
CA GLN A 275 -20.54 -8.07 -24.67
C GLN A 275 -19.62 -7.11 -23.92
N GLU A 276 -18.34 -7.07 -24.26
CA GLU A 276 -17.36 -6.13 -23.72
C GLU A 276 -17.73 -4.68 -24.07
N ILE A 277 -18.06 -4.41 -25.33
CA ILE A 277 -18.54 -3.09 -25.77
C ILE A 277 -19.79 -2.67 -24.98
N GLU A 278 -20.78 -3.55 -24.84
CA GLU A 278 -22.01 -3.28 -24.09
C GLU A 278 -21.71 -2.94 -22.61
N ARG A 279 -20.76 -3.65 -21.98
CA ARG A 279 -20.34 -3.39 -20.60
C ARG A 279 -19.57 -2.07 -20.45
N LEU A 280 -18.64 -1.78 -21.37
CA LEU A 280 -17.85 -0.55 -21.34
C LEU A 280 -18.73 0.68 -21.58
N ARG A 281 -19.70 0.61 -22.50
CA ARG A 281 -20.71 1.67 -22.70
C ARG A 281 -21.50 1.97 -21.44
N ALA A 282 -21.88 0.94 -20.68
CA ALA A 282 -22.63 1.09 -19.44
C ALA A 282 -21.85 1.80 -18.32
N MET A 283 -20.52 1.86 -18.42
CA MET A 283 -19.68 2.61 -17.47
C MET A 283 -19.67 4.11 -17.71
N HIS A 284 -20.16 4.59 -18.87
CA HIS A 284 -20.16 6.01 -19.24
C HIS A 284 -18.79 6.69 -19.07
N LEU A 285 -17.75 6.03 -19.58
CA LEU A 285 -16.37 6.53 -19.53
C LEU A 285 -16.25 7.87 -20.26
N SER A 286 -15.54 8.82 -19.65
CA SER A 286 -15.25 10.11 -20.29
C SER A 286 -14.28 9.94 -21.45
N HIS A 287 -13.22 9.14 -21.25
CA HIS A 287 -12.16 8.96 -22.23
C HIS A 287 -11.57 7.55 -22.22
N LEU A 288 -11.00 7.18 -23.35
CA LEU A 288 -10.03 6.10 -23.52
C LEU A 288 -8.66 6.73 -23.77
N ARG A 289 -7.69 6.42 -22.91
CA ARG A 289 -6.31 6.92 -23.04
C ARG A 289 -5.50 6.01 -23.94
N VAL A 290 -4.76 6.58 -24.88
CA VAL A 290 -3.73 5.87 -25.66
C VAL A 290 -2.39 6.58 -25.52
N ASP A 291 -1.34 5.80 -25.31
CA ASP A 291 0.03 6.29 -25.24
C ASP A 291 0.70 6.05 -26.60
N VAL A 292 1.06 7.14 -27.29
CA VAL A 292 1.78 7.15 -28.56
C VAL A 292 3.26 7.38 -28.27
N ASP A 293 4.03 6.31 -28.41
CA ASP A 293 5.48 6.31 -28.32
C ASP A 293 6.05 6.13 -29.74
N PHE A 294 6.66 7.19 -30.28
CA PHE A 294 7.18 7.21 -31.65
C PHE A 294 8.37 6.27 -31.85
N ALA A 295 9.00 5.78 -30.78
CA ALA A 295 10.04 4.74 -30.88
C ALA A 295 9.47 3.36 -31.23
N ARG A 296 8.15 3.16 -31.03
CA ARG A 296 7.47 1.91 -31.35
C ARG A 296 7.03 1.87 -32.80
N ALA A 297 7.38 0.81 -33.53
CA ALA A 297 6.98 0.66 -34.94
C ALA A 297 5.46 0.56 -35.15
N ASP A 298 4.70 0.16 -34.12
CA ASP A 298 3.26 -0.08 -34.17
C ASP A 298 2.41 1.11 -33.67
N TRP A 299 3.00 2.29 -33.41
CA TRP A 299 2.27 3.42 -32.81
C TRP A 299 1.06 3.88 -33.61
N GLU A 300 1.14 3.86 -34.96
CA GLU A 300 0.02 4.22 -35.83
C GLU A 300 -1.15 3.24 -35.71
N ASP A 301 -0.84 1.94 -35.66
CA ASP A 301 -1.85 0.88 -35.54
C ASP A 301 -2.53 0.95 -34.18
N GLN A 302 -1.79 1.27 -33.12
CA GLN A 302 -2.37 1.51 -31.79
C GLN A 302 -3.29 2.72 -31.77
N LEU A 303 -2.91 3.83 -32.43
CA LEU A 303 -3.78 5.00 -32.52
C LEU A 303 -5.06 4.69 -33.31
N ARG A 304 -4.96 3.94 -34.42
CA ARG A 304 -6.13 3.47 -35.19
C ARG A 304 -7.05 2.61 -34.32
N ARG A 305 -6.50 1.63 -33.62
CA ARG A 305 -7.26 0.78 -32.69
C ARG A 305 -7.94 1.60 -31.60
N ALA A 306 -7.24 2.57 -31.03
CA ALA A 306 -7.81 3.44 -30.00
C ALA A 306 -9.01 4.24 -30.53
N VAL A 307 -8.94 4.74 -31.77
CA VAL A 307 -10.07 5.42 -32.41
C VAL A 307 -11.26 4.48 -32.57
N ASP A 308 -11.04 3.30 -33.14
CA ASP A 308 -12.10 2.31 -33.37
C ASP A 308 -12.76 1.87 -32.05
N GLU A 309 -11.96 1.62 -31.01
CA GLU A 309 -12.47 1.24 -29.68
C GLU A 309 -13.19 2.39 -28.98
N ALA A 310 -12.66 3.62 -29.06
CA ALA A 310 -13.30 4.80 -28.47
C ALA A 310 -14.68 5.05 -29.12
N ASP A 311 -14.77 4.96 -30.44
CA ASP A 311 -16.05 5.07 -31.17
C ASP A 311 -16.99 3.92 -30.81
N ALA A 312 -16.46 2.68 -30.71
CA ALA A 312 -17.24 1.52 -30.30
C ALA A 312 -17.82 1.70 -28.90
N ILE A 313 -17.10 2.25 -27.93
CA ILE A 313 -17.60 2.43 -26.55
C ILE A 313 -18.25 3.78 -26.30
N GLY A 314 -18.25 4.69 -27.28
CA GLY A 314 -18.81 6.03 -27.18
C GLY A 314 -18.00 6.97 -26.27
N ALA A 315 -16.69 6.74 -26.14
CA ALA A 315 -15.77 7.58 -25.39
C ALA A 315 -14.99 8.52 -26.31
N ARG A 316 -14.37 9.55 -25.74
CA ARG A 316 -13.37 10.38 -26.44
C ARG A 316 -11.95 9.87 -26.19
N LEU A 317 -10.97 10.37 -26.92
CA LEU A 317 -9.57 10.00 -26.72
C LEU A 317 -8.81 10.99 -25.81
N GLU A 318 -8.03 10.44 -24.88
CA GLU A 318 -6.95 11.17 -24.22
C GLU A 318 -5.62 10.63 -24.79
N ILE A 319 -4.91 11.43 -25.57
CA ILE A 319 -3.72 10.96 -26.27
C ILE A 319 -2.48 11.45 -25.52
N ALA A 320 -1.69 10.52 -24.99
CA ALA A 320 -0.41 10.78 -24.36
C ALA A 320 0.71 10.62 -25.39
N LEU A 321 1.41 11.71 -25.71
CA LEU A 321 2.53 11.73 -26.64
C LEU A 321 3.85 11.63 -25.87
N HIS A 322 4.67 10.65 -26.23
CA HIS A 322 6.03 10.49 -25.71
C HIS A 322 7.01 10.95 -26.80
N LEU A 323 7.39 12.23 -26.73
CA LEU A 323 8.24 12.89 -27.74
C LEU A 323 9.72 12.63 -27.47
N SER A 324 10.51 12.50 -28.52
CA SER A 324 11.97 12.50 -28.45
C SER A 324 12.55 13.89 -28.78
N ASP A 325 13.88 13.99 -28.88
CA ASP A 325 14.54 15.18 -29.38
C ASP A 325 14.13 15.54 -30.83
N GLU A 326 13.54 14.60 -31.58
CA GLU A 326 13.01 14.79 -32.94
C GLU A 326 11.52 15.21 -32.96
N ALA A 327 11.01 15.74 -31.84
CA ALA A 327 9.60 16.06 -31.60
C ALA A 327 8.90 16.84 -32.74
N ASP A 328 9.57 17.77 -33.42
CA ASP A 328 8.94 18.56 -34.50
C ASP A 328 8.54 17.67 -35.69
N GLY A 329 9.41 16.71 -36.06
CA GLY A 329 9.14 15.74 -37.12
C GLY A 329 8.10 14.69 -36.70
N GLU A 330 8.16 14.24 -35.45
CA GLU A 330 7.17 13.32 -34.85
C GLU A 330 5.76 13.94 -34.87
N LEU A 331 5.64 15.19 -34.40
CA LEU A 331 4.38 15.93 -34.39
C LEU A 331 3.86 16.25 -35.80
N ALA A 332 4.74 16.55 -36.75
CA ALA A 332 4.34 16.73 -38.14
C ALA A 332 3.77 15.44 -38.75
N THR A 333 4.41 14.29 -38.46
CA THR A 333 3.95 12.97 -38.89
C THR A 333 2.60 12.62 -38.25
N LEU A 334 2.49 12.81 -36.93
CA LEU A 334 1.25 12.62 -36.18
C LEU A 334 0.11 13.47 -36.75
N ARG A 335 0.37 14.74 -37.10
CA ARG A 335 -0.65 15.62 -37.70
C ARG A 335 -1.22 15.02 -38.99
N GLY A 336 -0.39 14.38 -39.81
CA GLY A 336 -0.82 13.64 -40.99
C GLY A 336 -1.82 12.54 -40.63
N VAL A 337 -1.44 11.67 -39.70
CA VAL A 337 -2.28 10.55 -39.24
C VAL A 337 -3.58 11.01 -38.58
N VAL A 338 -3.53 12.06 -37.76
CA VAL A 338 -4.70 12.67 -37.09
C VAL A 338 -5.66 13.28 -38.11
N ASN A 339 -5.17 13.92 -39.17
CA ASN A 339 -6.02 14.46 -40.23
C ASN A 339 -6.77 13.37 -41.00
N ASP A 340 -6.12 12.21 -41.18
CA ASP A 340 -6.70 11.05 -41.87
C ASP A 340 -7.73 10.34 -40.98
N LEU A 341 -7.39 10.07 -39.71
CA LEU A 341 -8.23 9.32 -38.78
C LEU A 341 -9.34 10.14 -38.11
N ARG A 342 -9.12 11.45 -37.96
CA ARG A 342 -10.01 12.38 -37.24
C ARG A 342 -10.44 11.85 -35.86
N PRO A 343 -9.48 11.47 -34.99
CA PRO A 343 -9.77 10.93 -33.67
C PRO A 343 -10.66 11.86 -32.85
N PRO A 344 -11.60 11.35 -32.04
CA PRO A 344 -12.45 12.17 -31.17
C PRO A 344 -11.68 12.63 -29.91
N VAL A 345 -10.63 13.44 -30.09
CA VAL A 345 -9.74 13.84 -28.99
C VAL A 345 -10.45 14.76 -27.98
N GLN A 346 -10.23 14.49 -26.70
CA GLN A 346 -10.63 15.31 -25.56
C GLN A 346 -9.43 16.02 -24.92
N HIS A 347 -8.30 15.33 -24.75
CA HIS A 347 -7.08 15.91 -24.18
C HIS A 347 -5.82 15.38 -24.88
N TRP A 348 -4.77 16.20 -24.85
CA TRP A 348 -3.42 15.82 -25.21
C TRP A 348 -2.54 15.91 -23.95
N LEU A 349 -1.85 14.83 -23.62
CA LEU A 349 -0.81 14.81 -22.59
C LEU A 349 0.55 14.77 -23.29
N ILE A 350 1.44 15.69 -22.94
CA ILE A 350 2.74 15.82 -23.60
C ILE A 350 3.83 15.40 -22.62
N TYR A 351 4.61 14.40 -23.03
CA TYR A 351 5.77 13.87 -22.33
C TYR A 351 7.01 13.96 -23.22
N HIS A 352 8.18 13.94 -22.59
CA HIS A 352 9.46 13.80 -23.27
C HIS A 352 10.11 12.50 -22.79
N SER A 353 10.61 11.67 -23.71
CA SER A 353 11.13 10.32 -23.43
C SER A 353 12.22 10.31 -22.35
N ASP A 354 13.07 11.34 -22.33
CA ASP A 354 14.20 11.44 -21.38
C ASP A 354 13.90 12.36 -20.18
N GLY A 355 12.72 12.98 -20.12
CA GLY A 355 12.35 13.95 -19.10
C GLY A 355 11.59 13.33 -17.93
N LYS A 356 12.04 13.58 -16.69
CA LYS A 356 11.24 13.25 -15.48
C LYS A 356 10.04 14.19 -15.28
N SER A 357 10.09 15.36 -15.91
CA SER A 357 9.03 16.38 -15.95
C SER A 357 9.01 17.02 -17.33
N ILE A 358 7.88 17.61 -17.70
CA ILE A 358 7.74 18.26 -19.01
C ILE A 358 8.13 19.74 -18.94
N ASP A 359 9.06 20.14 -19.81
CA ASP A 359 9.40 21.54 -20.02
C ASP A 359 8.38 22.24 -20.92
N ALA A 360 8.15 23.54 -20.68
CA ALA A 360 7.18 24.34 -21.41
C ALA A 360 7.42 24.33 -22.94
N GLN A 361 8.68 24.20 -23.37
CA GLN A 361 9.05 24.16 -24.79
C GLN A 361 8.32 23.05 -25.58
N TRP A 362 8.12 21.88 -24.97
CA TRP A 362 7.48 20.74 -25.62
C TRP A 362 5.98 20.93 -25.74
N ILE A 363 5.36 21.55 -24.73
CA ILE A 363 3.95 21.93 -24.76
C ILE A 363 3.70 22.97 -25.86
N ASP A 364 4.56 23.99 -25.95
CA ASP A 364 4.43 25.04 -26.96
C ASP A 364 4.73 24.54 -28.38
N LEU A 365 5.64 23.57 -28.51
CA LEU A 365 5.85 22.87 -29.77
C LEU A 365 4.59 22.07 -30.18
N ALA A 366 4.04 21.26 -29.29
CA ALA A 366 2.82 20.48 -29.54
C ALA A 366 1.62 21.38 -29.93
N ARG A 367 1.44 22.52 -29.27
CA ARG A 367 0.37 23.50 -29.60
C ARG A 367 0.44 24.05 -31.02
N ARG A 368 1.62 24.09 -31.65
CA ARG A 368 1.75 24.52 -33.05
C ARG A 368 1.33 23.42 -34.03
N HIS A 369 1.31 22.17 -33.57
CA HIS A 369 1.05 20.99 -34.37
C HIS A 369 -0.36 20.43 -34.27
N LEU A 370 -0.94 20.44 -33.08
CA LEU A 370 -2.16 19.73 -32.73
C LEU A 370 -3.43 20.58 -32.85
#